data_AF-A0A8G1A1Y9-F1
#
_entry.id   AF-A0A8G1A1Y9-F1
#
_cell.length_a   1.000
_cell.length_b   1.000
_cell.length_c   1.000
_cell.angle_alpha   90.00
_cell.angle_beta   90.00
_cell.angle_gamma   90.00
#
_symmetry.space_group_name_H-M   'P 1'
#
loop_
_entity.id
_entity.type
_entity.pdbx_description
1 polymer ?
#
loop_
_entity_poly.entity_id
_entity_poly.type
_entity_poly.pdbx_seq_one_letter_code
_entity_poly.pdbx_strand_id
1 'polypeptide(L)' 'MQCTAYAHLSDEKLKKLRKFEEEFGTILVAYEKVPAFADLSDDEIRDVQKEEKKLGKILIAYEQ' A
#
# COMPACT_ATOMS: atom_id res chain seq x y z
N MET A 1 9.65 7.43 -12.34
CA MET A 1 8.71 6.60 -11.56
C MET A 1 9.52 5.57 -10.79
N GLN A 2 9.92 5.88 -9.57
CA GLN A 2 10.68 4.96 -8.73
C GLN A 2 9.66 4.27 -7.82
N CYS A 3 9.05 3.18 -8.30
CA CYS A 3 8.25 2.32 -7.43
C CYS A 3 9.17 1.88 -6.28
N THR A 4 8.82 2.25 -5.05
CA THR A 4 9.58 1.85 -3.86
C THR A 4 9.72 0.34 -3.86
N ALA A 5 10.96 -0.14 -3.77
CA ALA A 5 11.20 -1.58 -3.75
C ALA A 5 10.48 -2.20 -2.55
N TYR A 6 9.86 -3.36 -2.78
CA TYR A 6 9.33 -4.18 -1.69
C TYR A 6 10.44 -4.45 -0.68
N ALA A 7 10.11 -4.46 0.60
CA ALA A 7 11.09 -4.76 1.64
C ALA A 7 11.66 -6.16 1.46
N HIS A 8 12.98 -6.25 1.24
CA HIS A 8 13.69 -7.52 1.36
C HIS A 8 13.77 -7.92 2.83
N LEU A 9 12.78 -8.70 3.27
CA LEU A 9 12.72 -9.25 4.62
C LEU A 9 13.38 -10.63 4.64
N SER A 10 14.18 -10.90 5.68
CA SER A 10 14.69 -12.25 5.96
C SER A 10 13.56 -13.17 6.42
N ASP A 11 13.76 -14.49 6.32
CA ASP A 11 12.76 -15.50 6.70
C ASP A 11 12.24 -15.34 8.14
N GLU A 12 13.09 -14.91 9.07
CA GLU A 12 12.69 -14.64 10.45
C GLU A 12 11.74 -13.44 10.56
N LYS A 13 12.00 -12.38 9.79
CA LYS A 13 11.14 -11.18 9.77
C LYS A 13 9.82 -11.48 9.05
N LEU A 14 9.85 -12.30 7.99
CA LEU A 14 8.64 -12.77 7.30
C LEU A 14 7.74 -13.61 8.23
N LYS A 15 8.31 -14.52 9.02
CA LYS A 15 7.54 -15.28 10.03
C LYS A 15 6.86 -14.37 11.06
N LYS A 16 7.54 -13.31 11.49
CA LYS A 16 6.94 -12.31 12.40
C LYS A 16 5.82 -11.53 11.71
N LEU A 17 6.04 -11.09 10.47
CA LEU A 17 5.04 -10.38 9.68
C LEU A 17 3.77 -11.22 9.51
N ARG A 18 3.89 -12.50 9.14
CA ARG A 18 2.75 -13.41 8.98
C ARG A 18 1.97 -13.61 10.27
N LYS A 19 2.64 -13.70 11.41
CA LYS A 19 1.94 -13.76 12.70
C LYS A 19 1.12 -12.50 12.97
N PHE A 20 1.65 -11.34 12.61
CA PHE A 20 0.88 -10.10 12.69
C PHE A 20 -0.27 -10.09 11.68
N GLU A 21 -0.07 -10.54 10.44
CA GLU A 21 -1.16 -10.65 9.45
C GLU A 21 -2.31 -11.54 9.95
N GLU A 22 -1.98 -12.67 10.59
CA GLU A 22 -2.95 -13.56 11.23
C GLU A 22 -3.66 -12.90 12.43
N GLU A 23 -2.92 -12.19 13.28
CA GLU A 23 -3.48 -11.50 14.46
C GLU A 23 -4.41 -10.35 14.08
N PHE A 24 -4.01 -9.51 13.11
CA PHE A 24 -4.81 -8.39 12.63
C PHE A 24 -5.88 -8.80 11.62
N GLY A 25 -5.83 -10.03 11.10
CA GLY A 25 -6.73 -10.53 10.06
C GLY A 25 -6.61 -9.77 8.74
N THR A 26 -5.46 -9.16 8.47
CA THR A 26 -5.21 -8.31 7.29
C THR A 26 -3.83 -8.60 6.69
N ILE A 27 -3.67 -8.31 5.40
CA ILE A 27 -2.39 -8.47 4.69
C ILE A 27 -1.55 -7.20 4.90
N LEU A 28 -0.29 -7.36 5.29
CA LEU A 28 0.63 -6.25 5.55
C LEU A 28 1.66 -6.15 4.42
N VAL A 29 1.71 -4.99 3.76
CA VAL A 29 2.70 -4.73 2.71
C VAL A 29 3.88 -3.96 3.30
N ALA A 30 5.07 -4.56 3.24
CA ALA A 30 6.30 -3.93 3.74
C ALA A 30 7.07 -3.24 2.60
N TYR A 31 7.37 -1.95 2.78
CA TYR A 31 8.18 -1.15 1.87
C TYR A 31 9.58 -0.89 2.46
N GLU A 32 10.65 -0.90 1.66
CA GLU A 32 12.01 -0.55 2.15
C GLU A 32 12.10 0.90 2.62
N LYS A 33 11.40 1.79 1.90
CA LYS A 33 11.18 3.19 2.27
C LYS A 33 9.69 3.44 2.21
N VAL A 34 9.10 3.91 3.30
CA VAL A 34 7.68 4.24 3.35
C VAL A 34 7.44 5.40 2.38
N PRO A 35 6.72 5.18 1.26
CA PRO A 35 6.34 6.28 0.39
C PRO A 35 5.41 7.20 1.18
N ALA A 36 5.57 8.52 0.99
CA ALA A 36 4.59 9.46 1.53
C ALA A 36 3.27 9.22 0.80
N PHE A 37 2.19 9.01 1.56
CA PHE A 37 0.86 8.94 0.97
C PHE A 37 0.49 10.31 0.41
N ALA A 38 -0.08 10.34 -0.78
CA ALA A 38 -0.53 11.59 -1.39
C ALA A 38 -1.62 12.21 -0.52
N ASP A 39 -1.45 13.49 -0.15
CA ASP A 39 -2.52 14.27 0.45
C ASP A 39 -3.45 14.75 -0.66
N LEU A 40 -4.50 13.97 -0.92
CA LEU A 40 -5.45 14.25 -1.99
C LEU A 40 -6.55 15.19 -1.51
N SER A 41 -6.88 16.18 -2.33
CA SER A 41 -8.08 17.00 -2.12
C SER A 41 -9.36 16.19 -2.39
N ASP A 42 -10.50 16.70 -1.91
CA ASP A 42 -11.81 16.05 -2.09
C ASP A 42 -12.15 15.78 -3.57
N ASP A 43 -11.73 16.67 -4.47
CA ASP A 43 -11.97 16.51 -5.91
C ASP A 43 -11.08 15.41 -6.51
N GLU A 44 -9.80 15.35 -6.11
CA GLU A 44 -8.88 14.30 -6.54
C GLU A 44 -9.30 12.92 -6.02
N ILE A 45 -9.80 12.84 -4.78
CA ILE A 45 -10.36 11.61 -4.20
C ILE A 45 -11.52 11.10 -5.06
N ARG A 46 -12.42 12.00 -5.50
CA ARG A 46 -13.56 11.61 -6.35
C ARG A 46 -13.10 11.05 -7.69
N ASP A 47 -12.04 11.60 -8.26
CA ASP A 47 -11.49 11.10 -9.52
C ASP A 47 -10.80 9.75 -9.36
N VAL A 48 -10.04 9.55 -8.28
CA VAL A 48 -9.48 8.24 -7.93
C VAL A 48 -10.59 7.20 -7.77
N GLN A 49 -11.67 7.52 -7.05
CA GLN A 49 -12.81 6.61 -6.86
C GLN A 49 -13.53 6.25 -8.16
N LYS A 50 -13.60 7.16 -9.14
CA LYS A 50 -14.16 6.84 -10.47
C LYS A 50 -13.28 5.82 -11.18
N GLU A 51 -11.96 5.99 -11.13
CA GLU A 51 -11.01 5.07 -11.75
C GLU A 51 -10.99 3.71 -11.02
N GLU A 52 -11.09 3.69 -9.68
CA GLU A 52 -11.25 2.46 -8.89
C GLU A 52 -12.45 1.63 -9.36
N LYS A 53 -13.61 2.29 -9.54
CA LYS A 53 -14.84 1.64 -10.03
C LYS A 53 -14.69 1.11 -11.45
N LYS A 54 -14.00 1.86 -12.32
CA LYS A 54 -13.76 1.47 -13.71
C LYS A 54 -12.82 0.27 -13.82
N LEU A 55 -11.79 0.21 -12.98
CA LEU A 55 -10.80 -0.86 -12.95
C LEU A 55 -11.27 -2.06 -12.12
N GLY A 56 -12.24 -1.87 -11.23
CA GLY A 56 -12.66 -2.88 -10.25
C GLY A 56 -11.53 -3.21 -9.25
N LYS A 57 -10.72 -2.21 -8.89
CA LYS A 57 -9.55 -2.33 -8.01
C LYS A 57 -9.54 -1.21 -6.99
N ILE A 58 -8.82 -1.44 -5.89
CA ILE A 58 -8.49 -0.41 -4.91
C ILE A 58 -7.20 0.26 -5.36
N LEU A 59 -7.21 1.59 -5.45
CA LEU A 59 -6.07 2.41 -5.84
C LEU A 59 -5.47 3.05 -4.60
N ILE A 60 -4.14 3.08 -4.53
CA ILE A 60 -3.39 3.74 -3.45
C ILE A 60 -2.54 4.82 -4.09
N ALA A 61 -2.72 6.07 -3.64
CA ALA A 61 -1.98 7.22 -4.15
C ALA A 61 -0.79 7.55 -3.23
N TYR A 62 0.36 7.76 -3.86
CA TYR A 62 1.60 8.16 -3.20
C TYR A 62 2.06 9.51 -3.75
N GLU A 63 2.64 10.36 -2.91
CA GLU A 63 3.36 11.58 -3.33
C GLU A 63 4.50 11.18 -4.28
N GLN A 64 4.78 12.02 -5.29
CA GLN A 64 5.91 11.83 -6.20
C GLN A 64 7.22 12.37 -5.61
#